data_AF-A0A1G2YDH5-F1
#
_entry.id   AF-A0A1G2YDH5-F1
#
_cell.length_a   1.000
_cell.length_b   1.000
_cell.length_c   1.000
_cell.angle_alpha   90.00
_cell.angle_beta   90.00
_cell.angle_gamma   90.00
#
_symmetry.space_group_name_H-M   'P 1'
#
loop_
_entity.id
_entity.type
_entity.pdbx_description
1 polymer ?
#
loop_
_entity_poly.entity_id
_entity_poly.type
_entity_poly.pdbx_seq_one_letter_code
_entity_poly.pdbx_strand_id
1 'polypeptide(L)'
;MSMKQALIIAVVCVVCFGASFMIAWITRPAPSTSHEPNVPAATEANDPFINAISGASLNSEDPTLSKTLTEKQLKLLVQNLRARIEEYDTKLQDLSAREHQLQVSRVAFQSDVNELNRLRVELASASSQVKAQKQELADYQTKITTDELANLKRTATIYDKMDSTSASKILISLCKSKQIDDAVKIINYMSERSAAKVIGEIGTAEPQIAADIVQAIKRLKEVK
;
A
#
# COMPACT_ATOMS: atom_id res chain seq x y z
N MET A 1 16.89 -10.60 11.28
CA MET A 1 15.82 -9.99 12.11
C MET A 1 15.30 -11.05 13.05
N SER A 2 15.29 -10.78 14.35
CA SER A 2 14.86 -11.76 15.35
C SER A 2 13.34 -11.92 15.29
N MET A 3 12.85 -13.15 15.47
CA MET A 3 11.42 -13.50 15.39
C MET A 3 10.52 -12.62 16.27
N LYS A 4 11.10 -12.08 17.36
CA LYS A 4 10.44 -11.15 18.29
C LYS A 4 10.18 -9.77 17.67
N GLN A 5 11.06 -9.29 16.80
CA GLN A 5 10.89 -8.00 16.10
C GLN A 5 9.81 -8.07 15.01
N ALA A 6 9.70 -9.22 14.32
CA ALA A 6 8.65 -9.43 13.32
C ALA A 6 7.24 -9.44 13.96
N LEU A 7 7.12 -10.01 15.16
CA LEU A 7 5.85 -10.08 15.88
C LEU A 7 5.39 -8.70 16.40
N ILE A 8 6.31 -7.86 16.86
CA ILE A 8 5.99 -6.50 17.33
C ILE A 8 5.53 -5.61 16.17
N ILE A 9 6.18 -5.70 15.00
CA ILE A 9 5.78 -4.93 13.82
C ILE A 9 4.40 -5.37 13.32
N ALA A 10 4.13 -6.68 13.32
CA ALA A 10 2.81 -7.20 12.94
C ALA A 10 1.68 -6.70 13.86
N VAL A 11 1.92 -6.66 15.18
CA VAL A 11 0.94 -6.15 16.14
C VAL A 11 0.70 -4.65 15.96
N VAL A 12 1.74 -3.85 15.71
CA VAL A 12 1.61 -2.41 15.46
C VAL A 12 0.83 -2.12 14.17
N CYS A 13 1.04 -2.90 13.11
CA CYS A 13 0.30 -2.75 11.86
C CYS A 13 -1.21 -3.06 12.01
N VAL A 14 -1.57 -4.05 12.82
CA VAL A 14 -2.99 -4.41 13.05
C VAL A 14 -3.69 -3.34 13.90
N VAL A 15 -3.01 -2.76 14.89
CA VAL A 15 -3.59 -1.70 15.74
C VAL A 15 -3.83 -0.40 14.94
N CYS A 16 -2.92 -0.01 14.05
CA CYS A 16 -3.11 1.17 13.19
C CYS A 16 -4.24 0.99 12.16
N PHE A 17 -4.42 -0.22 11.62
CA PHE A 17 -5.50 -0.50 10.67
C PHE A 17 -6.87 -0.57 11.36
N GLY A 18 -6.93 -1.08 12.59
CA GLY A 18 -8.16 -1.12 13.40
C GLY A 18 -8.66 0.26 13.84
N ALA A 19 -7.75 1.17 14.22
CA ALA A 19 -8.11 2.54 14.62
C ALA A 19 -8.76 3.34 13.47
N SER A 20 -8.36 3.07 12.23
CA SER A 20 -8.87 3.77 11.04
C SER A 20 -10.31 3.37 10.69
N PHE A 21 -10.74 2.15 11.06
CA PHE A 21 -12.09 1.64 10.77
C PHE A 21 -13.14 2.11 11.80
N MET A 22 -12.72 2.42 13.03
CA MET A 22 -13.64 2.92 14.08
C MET A 22 -14.04 4.40 13.87
N ILE A 23 -13.16 5.22 13.27
CA ILE A 23 -13.46 6.64 12.99
C ILE A 23 -14.48 6.77 11.84
N ALA A 24 -14.46 5.86 10.86
CA ALA A 24 -15.40 5.85 9.74
C ALA A 24 -16.83 5.44 10.13
N TRP A 25 -17.03 4.74 11.25
CA TRP A 25 -18.36 4.36 11.72
C TRP A 25 -19.01 5.42 12.62
N ILE A 26 -18.21 6.25 13.31
CA ILE A 26 -18.72 7.34 14.16
C ILE A 26 -19.07 8.62 13.36
N THR A 27 -18.66 8.71 12.10
CA THR A 27 -18.84 9.90 11.24
C THR A 27 -19.75 9.68 10.04
N ARG A 28 -20.64 8.68 10.04
CA ARG A 28 -21.68 8.59 9.00
C ARG A 28 -22.68 9.74 9.13
N PRO A 29 -22.74 10.71 8.18
CA PRO A 29 -23.92 11.54 8.06
C PRO A 29 -25.08 10.68 7.55
N ALA A 30 -26.30 10.99 8.00
CA ALA A 30 -27.52 10.31 7.61
C ALA A 30 -27.70 10.29 6.06
N PRO A 31 -28.34 9.25 5.50
CA PRO A 31 -28.74 9.25 4.10
C PRO A 31 -29.84 10.30 3.91
N SER A 32 -29.49 11.46 3.37
CA SER A 32 -30.46 12.43 2.88
C SER A 32 -31.21 11.80 1.72
N THR A 33 -32.44 11.44 2.03
CA THR A 33 -33.52 11.12 1.12
C THR A 33 -33.68 12.28 0.15
N SER A 34 -33.86 11.92 -1.11
CA SER A 34 -34.30 12.77 -2.21
C SER A 34 -35.36 13.79 -1.80
N HIS A 35 -35.00 15.07 -1.89
CA HIS A 35 -35.96 16.14 -2.12
C HIS A 35 -35.44 17.04 -3.24
N GLU A 36 -36.06 16.85 -4.40
CA GLU A 36 -36.20 17.79 -5.50
C GLU A 36 -36.46 19.21 -4.98
N PRO A 37 -35.64 20.22 -5.37
CA PRO A 37 -36.04 21.60 -5.34
C PRO A 37 -36.49 22.00 -6.74
N ASN A 38 -37.82 21.95 -6.86
CA ASN A 38 -38.67 22.79 -7.68
C ASN A 38 -38.00 24.13 -8.05
N VAL A 39 -38.03 24.44 -9.34
CA VAL A 39 -37.66 25.72 -9.94
C VAL A 39 -38.47 26.86 -9.31
N PRO A 40 -37.82 27.96 -8.88
CA PRO A 40 -38.43 29.28 -8.95
C PRO A 40 -37.69 30.02 -10.08
N ALA A 41 -38.33 30.17 -11.24
CA ALA A 41 -39.03 31.40 -11.56
C ALA A 41 -38.10 32.61 -11.40
N ALA A 42 -37.59 33.06 -12.54
CA ALA A 42 -36.91 34.33 -12.71
C ALA A 42 -37.64 35.41 -11.91
N THR A 43 -37.03 35.83 -10.81
CA THR A 43 -37.40 37.07 -10.16
C THR A 43 -36.70 38.15 -10.96
N GLU A 44 -37.47 38.78 -11.84
CA GLU A 44 -37.14 40.03 -12.47
C GLU A 44 -36.52 40.95 -11.42
N ALA A 45 -35.27 41.33 -11.64
CA ALA A 45 -34.64 42.41 -10.93
C ALA A 45 -35.45 43.66 -11.26
N ASN A 46 -36.44 43.95 -10.41
CA ASN A 46 -37.10 45.23 -10.32
C ASN A 46 -36.02 46.24 -9.94
N ASP A 47 -35.35 46.79 -10.96
CA ASP A 47 -34.47 47.93 -10.80
C ASP A 47 -35.33 49.10 -10.27
N PRO A 48 -35.10 49.57 -9.03
CA PRO A 48 -35.83 50.72 -8.48
C PRO A 48 -35.54 52.03 -9.25
N PHE A 49 -34.64 51.99 -10.23
CA PHE A 49 -34.23 53.12 -11.04
C PHE A 49 -35.28 53.53 -12.07
N ILE A 50 -36.00 52.60 -12.71
CA ILE A 50 -36.99 52.95 -13.76
C ILE A 50 -38.32 53.42 -13.14
N ASN A 51 -38.68 52.89 -11.97
CA ASN A 51 -39.87 53.34 -11.23
C ASN A 51 -39.68 54.69 -10.52
N ALA A 52 -38.45 55.11 -10.22
CA ALA A 52 -38.18 56.43 -9.63
C ALA A 52 -38.24 57.57 -10.67
N ILE A 53 -38.03 57.28 -11.96
CA ILE A 53 -38.10 58.30 -13.03
C ILE A 53 -39.53 58.52 -13.52
N SER A 54 -40.39 57.50 -13.44
CA SER A 54 -41.75 57.54 -14.02
C SER A 54 -42.81 58.17 -13.10
N GLY A 55 -42.48 58.52 -11.86
CA GLY A 55 -43.42 59.02 -10.85
C GLY A 55 -43.47 60.54 -10.65
N ALA A 56 -42.71 61.33 -11.42
CA ALA A 56 -42.65 62.78 -11.25
C ALA A 56 -43.48 63.52 -12.33
N SER A 57 -44.81 63.32 -12.32
CA SER A 57 -45.73 64.27 -12.97
C SER A 57 -45.91 65.46 -12.03
N LEU A 58 -45.18 66.54 -12.29
CA LEU A 58 -45.26 67.81 -11.56
C LEU A 58 -46.04 68.83 -12.39
N ASN A 59 -47.36 68.88 -12.19
CA ASN A 59 -48.11 70.13 -12.33
C ASN A 59 -47.89 70.93 -11.04
N SER A 60 -46.92 71.83 -11.04
CA SER A 60 -46.80 72.90 -10.05
C SER A 60 -46.00 74.05 -10.64
N GLU A 61 -46.71 75.14 -10.95
CA GLU A 61 -46.17 76.43 -11.35
C GLU A 61 -45.40 77.05 -10.18
N ASP A 62 -44.12 76.73 -10.04
CA ASP A 62 -43.15 77.58 -9.33
C ASP A 62 -41.70 77.33 -9.85
N PRO A 63 -41.13 78.25 -10.65
CA PRO A 63 -39.88 78.01 -11.41
C PRO A 63 -38.60 78.08 -10.56
N THR A 64 -38.67 78.49 -9.30
CA THR A 64 -37.49 78.65 -8.43
C THR A 64 -37.25 77.47 -7.49
N LEU A 65 -38.30 76.73 -7.13
CA LEU A 65 -38.23 75.56 -6.24
C LEU A 65 -37.92 74.25 -7.00
N SER A 66 -38.47 74.10 -8.20
CA SER A 66 -38.27 72.93 -9.08
C SER A 66 -36.79 72.71 -9.42
N LYS A 67 -36.05 73.77 -9.72
CA LYS A 67 -34.62 73.71 -10.09
C LYS A 67 -33.72 73.20 -8.96
N THR A 68 -34.05 73.51 -7.71
CA THR A 68 -33.29 73.07 -6.52
C THR A 68 -33.57 71.61 -6.15
N LEU A 69 -34.76 71.09 -6.48
CA LEU A 69 -35.12 69.68 -6.27
C LEU A 69 -34.43 68.77 -7.31
N THR A 70 -34.32 69.21 -8.56
CA THR A 70 -33.62 68.47 -9.63
C THR A 70 -32.11 68.38 -9.36
N GLU A 71 -31.48 69.43 -8.82
CA GLU A 71 -30.05 69.41 -8.47
C GLU A 71 -29.76 68.45 -7.30
N LYS A 72 -30.65 68.37 -6.31
CA LYS A 72 -30.55 67.40 -5.20
C LYS A 72 -30.69 65.96 -5.70
N GLN A 73 -31.61 65.71 -6.62
CA GLN A 73 -31.78 64.39 -7.25
C GLN A 73 -30.55 63.96 -8.04
N LEU A 74 -29.92 64.88 -8.79
CA LEU A 74 -28.68 64.59 -9.52
C LEU A 74 -27.52 64.28 -8.57
N LYS A 75 -27.39 65.02 -7.46
CA LYS A 75 -26.36 64.74 -6.44
C LYS A 75 -26.54 63.36 -5.79
N LEU A 76 -27.79 62.99 -5.46
CA LEU A 76 -28.10 61.66 -4.94
C LEU A 76 -27.80 60.57 -5.95
N LEU A 77 -28.08 60.81 -7.23
CA LEU A 77 -27.78 59.86 -8.31
C LEU A 77 -26.28 59.64 -8.48
N VAL A 78 -25.50 60.72 -8.51
CA VAL A 78 -24.04 60.64 -8.60
C VAL A 78 -23.46 59.94 -7.37
N GLN A 79 -24.01 60.19 -6.18
CA GLN A 79 -23.59 59.51 -4.96
C GLN A 79 -23.92 58.01 -5.00
N ASN A 80 -25.12 57.64 -5.46
CA ASN A 80 -25.54 56.24 -5.59
C ASN A 80 -24.70 55.50 -6.64
N LEU A 81 -24.47 56.12 -7.80
CA LEU A 81 -23.60 55.55 -8.84
C LEU A 81 -22.16 55.36 -8.35
N ARG A 82 -21.59 56.32 -7.60
CA ARG A 82 -20.26 56.15 -7.00
C ARG A 82 -20.23 55.00 -6.00
N ALA A 83 -21.22 54.92 -5.11
CA ALA A 83 -21.33 53.83 -4.16
C ALA A 83 -21.47 52.47 -4.87
N ARG A 84 -22.20 52.42 -5.99
CA ARG A 84 -22.37 51.19 -6.76
C ARG A 84 -21.12 50.80 -7.55
N ILE A 85 -20.37 51.78 -8.07
CA ILE A 85 -19.06 51.54 -8.69
C ILE A 85 -18.11 50.94 -7.65
N GLU A 86 -18.06 51.50 -6.44
CA GLU A 86 -17.24 50.97 -5.35
C GLU A 86 -17.67 49.55 -4.92
N GLU A 87 -18.98 49.28 -4.88
CA GLU A 87 -19.51 47.93 -4.63
C GLU A 87 -19.11 46.92 -5.72
N TYR A 88 -19.09 47.34 -6.99
CA TYR A 88 -18.65 46.46 -8.07
C TYR A 88 -17.12 46.25 -8.05
N ASP A 89 -16.35 47.29 -7.76
CA ASP A 89 -14.89 47.19 -7.64
C ASP A 89 -14.48 46.25 -6.51
N THR A 90 -15.13 46.34 -5.34
CA THR A 90 -14.90 45.42 -4.22
C THR A 90 -15.26 43.97 -4.57
N LYS A 91 -16.36 43.74 -5.30
CA LYS A 91 -16.73 42.40 -5.81
C LYS A 91 -15.72 41.86 -6.82
N LEU A 92 -15.22 42.68 -7.72
CA LEU A 92 -14.20 42.28 -8.69
C LEU A 92 -12.90 41.89 -7.98
N GLN A 93 -12.51 42.64 -6.94
CA GLN A 93 -11.34 42.32 -6.14
C GLN A 93 -11.51 40.99 -5.38
N ASP A 94 -12.65 40.74 -4.75
CA ASP A 94 -12.93 39.46 -4.08
C ASP A 94 -12.95 38.28 -5.07
N LEU A 95 -13.60 38.43 -6.22
CA LEU A 95 -13.62 37.39 -7.26
C LEU A 95 -12.23 37.06 -7.79
N SER A 96 -11.41 38.08 -8.07
CA SER A 96 -10.03 37.86 -8.54
C SER A 96 -9.15 37.21 -7.47
N ALA A 97 -9.33 37.55 -6.19
CA ALA A 97 -8.64 36.89 -5.09
C ALA A 97 -9.03 35.40 -4.99
N ARG A 98 -10.32 35.07 -5.13
CA ARG A 98 -10.81 33.68 -5.13
C ARG A 98 -10.32 32.90 -6.34
N GLU A 99 -10.34 33.50 -7.52
CA GLU A 99 -9.83 32.87 -8.75
C GLU A 99 -8.34 32.52 -8.61
N HIS A 100 -7.55 33.45 -8.08
CA HIS A 100 -6.13 33.20 -7.80
C HIS A 100 -5.94 32.04 -6.80
N GLN A 101 -6.72 31.99 -5.72
CA GLN A 101 -6.66 30.89 -4.75
C GLN A 101 -7.04 29.55 -5.39
N LEU A 102 -8.08 29.52 -6.22
CA LEU A 102 -8.49 28.33 -6.96
C LEU A 102 -7.38 27.87 -7.91
N GLN A 103 -6.72 28.79 -8.61
CA GLN A 103 -5.62 28.46 -9.51
C GLN A 103 -4.43 27.85 -8.77
N VAL A 104 -4.04 28.43 -7.62
CA VAL A 104 -2.98 27.87 -6.77
C VAL A 104 -3.33 26.46 -6.30
N SER A 105 -4.57 26.26 -5.82
CA SER A 105 -5.02 24.93 -5.39
C SER A 105 -5.03 23.91 -6.53
N ARG A 106 -5.40 24.33 -7.74
CA ARG A 106 -5.40 23.47 -8.93
C ARG A 106 -4.00 23.01 -9.29
N VAL A 107 -3.01 23.91 -9.23
CA VAL A 107 -1.61 23.57 -9.49
C VAL A 107 -1.09 22.61 -8.42
N ALA A 108 -1.43 22.83 -7.14
CA ALA A 108 -1.08 21.92 -6.06
C ALA A 108 -1.67 20.52 -6.28
N PHE A 109 -2.97 20.42 -6.58
CA PHE A 109 -3.62 19.13 -6.87
C PHE A 109 -3.02 18.44 -8.10
N GLN A 110 -2.66 19.20 -9.14
CA GLN A 110 -2.02 18.62 -10.31
C GLN A 110 -0.63 18.05 -9.98
N SER A 111 0.13 18.74 -9.12
CA SER A 111 1.39 18.23 -8.59
C SER A 111 1.20 16.94 -7.79
N ASP A 112 0.23 16.91 -6.88
CA ASP A 112 -0.06 15.75 -6.05
C ASP A 112 -0.48 14.53 -6.88
N VAL A 113 -1.32 14.73 -7.90
CA VAL A 113 -1.71 13.67 -8.85
C VAL A 113 -0.50 13.11 -9.59
N ASN A 114 0.43 13.97 -10.01
CA ASN A 114 1.65 13.53 -10.68
C ASN A 114 2.56 12.74 -9.74
N GLU A 115 2.70 13.18 -8.48
CA GLU A 115 3.47 12.47 -7.47
C GLU A 115 2.87 11.09 -7.14
N LEU A 116 1.55 11.02 -6.94
CA LEU A 116 0.85 9.75 -6.70
C LEU A 116 1.01 8.78 -7.87
N ASN A 117 0.94 9.28 -9.11
CA ASN A 117 1.18 8.46 -10.29
C ASN A 117 2.63 7.94 -10.33
N ARG A 118 3.62 8.78 -10.01
CA ARG A 118 5.02 8.37 -9.91
C ARG A 118 5.21 7.27 -8.86
N LEU A 119 4.66 7.47 -7.66
CA LEU A 119 4.73 6.50 -6.56
C LEU A 119 4.02 5.19 -6.93
N ARG A 120 2.90 5.24 -7.65
CA ARG A 120 2.20 4.04 -8.11
C ARG A 120 3.04 3.23 -9.10
N VAL A 121 3.72 3.90 -10.03
CA VAL A 121 4.63 3.26 -10.97
C VAL A 121 5.83 2.65 -10.24
N GLU A 122 6.42 3.38 -9.29
CA GLU A 122 7.55 2.92 -8.48
C GLU A 122 7.18 1.72 -7.60
N LEU A 123 5.99 1.75 -6.98
CA LEU A 123 5.49 0.63 -6.19
C LEU A 123 5.20 -0.59 -7.06
N ALA A 124 4.63 -0.39 -8.26
CA ALA A 124 4.38 -1.46 -9.20
C ALA A 124 5.68 -2.12 -9.69
N SER A 125 6.72 -1.32 -9.99
CA SER A 125 8.03 -1.85 -10.40
C SER A 125 8.73 -2.57 -9.25
N ALA A 126 8.75 -1.99 -8.05
CA ALA A 126 9.32 -2.63 -6.86
C ALA A 126 8.60 -3.93 -6.51
N SER A 127 7.27 -3.95 -6.55
CA SER A 127 6.47 -5.17 -6.32
C SER A 127 6.77 -6.24 -7.37
N SER A 128 6.93 -5.86 -8.64
CA SER A 128 7.31 -6.79 -9.71
C SER A 128 8.71 -7.36 -9.47
N GLN A 129 9.67 -6.54 -9.05
CA GLN A 129 11.04 -6.97 -8.76
C GLN A 129 11.09 -7.95 -7.58
N VAL A 130 10.36 -7.67 -6.50
CA VAL A 130 10.27 -8.59 -5.34
C VAL A 130 9.62 -9.92 -5.75
N LYS A 131 8.58 -9.89 -6.59
CA LYS A 131 7.95 -11.10 -7.12
C LYS A 131 8.94 -11.93 -7.96
N ALA A 132 9.70 -11.27 -8.84
CA ALA A 132 10.70 -11.93 -9.67
C ALA A 132 11.80 -12.59 -8.81
N GLN A 133 12.35 -11.87 -7.83
CA GLN A 133 13.35 -12.42 -6.89
C GLN A 133 12.80 -13.59 -6.07
N LYS A 134 11.55 -13.51 -5.61
CA LYS A 134 10.91 -14.61 -4.88
C LYS A 134 10.77 -15.86 -5.75
N GLN A 135 10.38 -15.70 -7.01
CA GLN A 135 10.26 -16.81 -7.94
C GLN A 135 11.62 -17.41 -8.26
N GLU A 136 12.63 -16.57 -8.52
CA GLU A 136 14.00 -17.00 -8.74
C GLU A 136 14.56 -17.79 -7.55
N LEU A 137 14.33 -17.33 -6.31
CA LEU A 137 14.72 -18.08 -5.12
C LEU A 137 14.02 -19.44 -4.99
N ALA A 138 12.73 -19.52 -5.34
CA ALA A 138 12.00 -20.79 -5.35
C ALA A 138 12.58 -21.74 -6.41
N ASP A 139 12.91 -21.23 -7.59
CA ASP A 139 13.55 -22.01 -8.66
C ASP A 139 14.95 -22.47 -8.25
N TYR A 140 15.72 -21.64 -7.56
CA TYR A 140 17.01 -22.05 -7.01
C TYR A 140 16.88 -23.11 -5.92
N GLN A 141 15.91 -22.98 -5.02
CA GLN A 141 15.67 -23.99 -3.98
C GLN A 141 15.30 -25.35 -4.60
N THR A 142 14.45 -25.36 -5.63
CA THR A 142 14.07 -26.61 -6.32
C THR A 142 15.25 -27.21 -7.08
N LYS A 143 16.07 -26.39 -7.75
CA LYS A 143 17.30 -26.86 -8.41
C LYS A 143 18.30 -27.44 -7.43
N ILE A 144 18.62 -26.71 -6.35
CA ILE A 144 19.55 -27.16 -5.30
C ILE A 144 19.08 -28.47 -4.70
N THR A 145 17.81 -28.58 -4.31
CA THR A 145 17.28 -29.83 -3.72
C THR A 145 17.31 -31.01 -4.71
N THR A 146 17.06 -30.75 -5.99
CA THR A 146 17.14 -31.78 -7.04
C THR A 146 18.58 -32.24 -7.27
N ASP A 147 19.52 -31.30 -7.36
CA ASP A 147 20.94 -31.57 -7.56
C ASP A 147 21.56 -32.25 -6.33
N GLU A 148 21.21 -31.80 -5.12
CA GLU A 148 21.60 -32.44 -3.86
C GLU A 148 21.10 -33.88 -3.78
N LEU A 149 19.83 -34.13 -4.15
CA LEU A 149 19.28 -35.48 -4.17
C LEU A 149 19.99 -36.36 -5.20
N ALA A 150 20.28 -35.83 -6.39
CA ALA A 150 21.03 -36.55 -7.42
C ALA A 150 22.45 -36.89 -6.94
N ASN A 151 23.13 -35.95 -6.29
CA ASN A 151 24.46 -36.14 -5.73
C ASN A 151 24.46 -37.15 -4.56
N LEU A 152 23.47 -37.08 -3.67
CA LEU A 152 23.30 -38.03 -2.57
C LEU A 152 23.06 -39.45 -3.10
N LYS A 153 22.20 -39.63 -4.11
CA LYS A 153 21.96 -40.94 -4.74
C LYS A 153 23.23 -41.48 -5.40
N ARG A 154 23.98 -40.63 -6.09
CA ARG A 154 25.26 -41.02 -6.71
C ARG A 154 26.27 -41.46 -5.63
N THR A 155 26.39 -40.68 -4.58
CA THR A 155 27.26 -40.98 -3.44
C THR A 155 26.85 -42.30 -2.79
N ALA A 156 25.57 -42.48 -2.47
CA ALA A 156 25.03 -43.73 -1.92
C ALA A 156 25.33 -44.94 -2.82
N THR A 157 25.21 -44.79 -4.14
CA THR A 157 25.56 -45.86 -5.10
C THR A 157 27.05 -46.23 -5.06
N ILE A 158 27.94 -45.26 -4.81
CA ILE A 158 29.38 -45.51 -4.65
C ILE A 158 29.62 -46.31 -3.36
N TYR A 159 28.99 -45.92 -2.25
CA TYR A 159 29.08 -46.66 -0.99
C TYR A 159 28.44 -48.06 -1.07
N ASP A 160 27.35 -48.22 -1.81
CA ASP A 160 26.67 -49.51 -2.02
C ASP A 160 27.54 -50.52 -2.77
N LYS A 161 28.43 -50.03 -3.65
CA LYS A 161 29.40 -50.83 -4.39
C LYS A 161 30.73 -51.04 -3.66
N MET A 162 30.95 -50.29 -2.57
CA MET A 162 32.16 -50.40 -1.75
C MET A 162 32.04 -51.60 -0.80
N ASP A 163 33.18 -52.15 -0.36
CA ASP A 163 33.16 -53.16 0.69
C ASP A 163 32.64 -52.56 2.01
N SER A 164 31.90 -53.35 2.77
CA SER A 164 31.20 -52.88 3.97
C SER A 164 32.14 -52.39 5.07
N THR A 165 33.35 -52.94 5.15
CA THR A 165 34.36 -52.58 6.15
C THR A 165 35.05 -51.25 5.82
N SER A 166 35.31 -50.95 4.55
CA SER A 166 35.85 -49.66 4.13
C SER A 166 34.78 -48.57 4.21
N ALA A 167 33.57 -48.86 3.75
CA ALA A 167 32.43 -47.95 3.85
C ALA A 167 32.14 -47.56 5.30
N SER A 168 32.15 -48.52 6.23
CA SER A 168 31.92 -48.26 7.67
C SER A 168 32.99 -47.34 8.27
N LYS A 169 34.28 -47.55 7.95
CA LYS A 169 35.38 -46.70 8.42
C LYS A 169 35.23 -45.25 7.94
N ILE A 170 34.87 -45.05 6.68
CA ILE A 170 34.67 -43.71 6.11
C ILE A 170 33.44 -43.03 6.73
N LEU A 171 32.35 -43.77 6.95
CA LEU A 171 31.16 -43.21 7.58
C LEU A 171 31.38 -42.91 9.07
N ILE A 172 32.18 -43.70 9.78
CA ILE A 172 32.60 -43.40 11.15
C ILE A 172 33.43 -42.11 11.19
N SER A 173 34.39 -41.94 10.28
CA SER A 173 35.19 -40.70 10.22
C SER A 173 34.33 -39.48 9.89
N LEU A 174 33.34 -39.64 9.00
CA LEU A 174 32.35 -38.62 8.66
C LEU A 174 31.43 -38.25 9.84
N CYS A 175 31.04 -39.24 10.66
CA CYS A 175 30.26 -38.99 11.87
C CYS A 175 31.09 -38.23 12.92
N LYS A 176 32.37 -38.58 13.06
CA LYS A 176 33.31 -37.88 13.96
C LYS A 176 33.59 -36.44 13.52
N SER A 177 33.50 -36.12 12.23
CA SER A 177 33.61 -34.75 11.72
C SER A 177 32.32 -33.91 11.90
N LYS A 178 31.37 -34.38 12.72
CA LYS A 178 30.05 -33.75 12.96
C LYS A 178 29.15 -33.72 11.72
N GLN A 179 29.39 -34.58 10.73
CA GLN A 179 28.57 -34.72 9.53
C GLN A 179 27.69 -35.98 9.61
N ILE A 180 27.10 -36.22 10.78
CA ILE A 180 26.22 -37.37 11.03
C ILE A 180 24.99 -37.32 10.11
N ASP A 181 24.42 -36.14 9.87
CA ASP A 181 23.24 -35.99 9.02
C ASP A 181 23.52 -36.42 7.57
N ASP A 182 24.71 -36.14 7.04
CA ASP A 182 25.07 -36.53 5.67
C ASP A 182 25.38 -38.03 5.58
N ALA A 183 26.03 -38.60 6.60
CA ALA A 183 26.20 -40.05 6.72
C ALA A 183 24.84 -40.77 6.72
N VAL A 184 23.89 -40.25 7.52
CA VAL A 184 22.52 -40.77 7.62
C VAL A 184 21.78 -40.68 6.29
N LYS A 185 21.87 -39.54 5.57
CA LYS A 185 21.27 -39.39 4.24
C LYS A 185 21.85 -40.37 3.23
N ILE A 186 23.17 -40.55 3.21
CA ILE A 186 23.86 -41.49 2.32
C ILE A 186 23.34 -42.90 2.59
N ILE A 187 23.35 -43.35 3.85
CA ILE A 187 22.87 -44.67 4.26
C ILE A 187 21.40 -44.89 3.87
N ASN A 188 20.55 -43.87 4.05
CA ASN A 188 19.13 -43.97 3.71
C ASN A 188 18.87 -44.11 2.19
N TYR A 189 19.80 -43.66 1.33
CA TYR A 189 19.70 -43.83 -0.12
C TYR A 189 20.47 -45.05 -0.65
N MET A 190 21.16 -45.81 0.20
CA MET A 190 21.80 -47.09 -0.17
C MET A 190 20.76 -48.21 -0.30
N SER A 191 21.15 -49.34 -0.88
CA SER A 191 20.30 -50.53 -0.82
C SER A 191 20.16 -51.00 0.63
N GLU A 192 18.97 -51.45 1.04
CA GLU A 192 18.72 -51.86 2.44
C GLU A 192 19.71 -52.94 2.90
N ARG A 193 20.09 -53.84 2.00
CA ARG A 193 21.07 -54.90 2.26
C ARG A 193 22.44 -54.35 2.60
N SER A 194 22.96 -53.41 1.81
CA SER A 194 24.29 -52.83 2.05
C SER A 194 24.27 -51.87 3.23
N ALA A 195 23.21 -51.08 3.39
CA ALA A 195 22.99 -50.24 4.55
C ALA A 195 23.02 -51.06 5.85
N ALA A 196 22.30 -52.18 5.90
CA ALA A 196 22.29 -53.07 7.06
C ALA A 196 23.68 -53.67 7.36
N LYS A 197 24.42 -54.10 6.33
CA LYS A 197 25.79 -54.60 6.50
C LYS A 197 26.72 -53.54 7.06
N VAL A 198 26.68 -52.33 6.48
CA VAL A 198 27.52 -51.21 6.91
C VAL A 198 27.18 -50.78 8.34
N ILE A 199 25.89 -50.67 8.70
CA ILE A 199 25.48 -50.37 10.08
C ILE A 199 25.95 -51.49 11.04
N GLY A 200 25.89 -52.76 10.61
CA GLY A 200 26.42 -53.88 11.38
C GLY A 200 27.92 -53.76 11.67
N GLU A 201 28.71 -53.42 10.64
CA GLU A 201 30.15 -53.17 10.77
C GLU A 201 30.46 -51.90 11.61
N ILE A 202 29.61 -50.88 11.55
CA ILE A 202 29.74 -49.71 12.44
C ILE A 202 29.41 -50.11 13.87
N GLY A 203 28.40 -50.95 14.09
CA GLY A 203 28.00 -51.42 15.42
C GLY A 203 29.06 -52.28 16.11
N THR A 204 29.85 -53.04 15.36
CA THR A 204 30.99 -53.81 15.91
C THR A 204 32.18 -52.91 16.25
N ALA A 205 32.44 -51.86 15.46
CA ALA A 205 33.55 -50.94 15.68
C ALA A 205 33.23 -49.86 16.74
N GLU A 206 32.11 -49.16 16.60
CA GLU A 206 31.69 -48.03 17.44
C GLU A 206 30.16 -48.07 17.68
N PRO A 207 29.69 -48.76 18.74
CA PRO A 207 28.27 -49.02 18.97
C PRO A 207 27.46 -47.74 19.28
N GLN A 208 28.09 -46.71 19.85
CA GLN A 208 27.44 -45.44 20.15
C GLN A 208 27.03 -44.71 18.86
N ILE A 209 27.94 -44.60 17.88
CA ILE A 209 27.66 -43.96 16.59
C ILE A 209 26.60 -44.75 15.82
N ALA A 210 26.64 -46.08 15.86
CA ALA A 210 25.62 -46.91 15.22
C ALA A 210 24.21 -46.63 15.77
N ALA A 211 24.07 -46.50 17.10
CA ALA A 211 22.80 -46.18 17.74
C ALA A 211 22.28 -44.80 17.32
N ASP A 212 23.15 -43.79 17.30
CA ASP A 212 22.82 -42.43 16.87
C ASP A 212 22.34 -42.39 15.41
N ILE A 213 23.04 -43.09 14.51
CA ILE A 213 22.65 -43.22 13.09
C ILE A 213 21.28 -43.87 12.95
N VAL A 214 21.03 -44.99 13.63
CA VAL A 214 19.74 -45.70 13.55
C VAL A 214 18.60 -44.82 14.08
N GLN A 215 18.84 -44.09 15.19
CA GLN A 215 17.86 -43.16 15.72
C GLN A 215 17.58 -42.00 14.74
N ALA A 216 18.60 -41.46 14.10
CA ALA A 216 18.46 -40.40 13.11
C ALA A 216 17.71 -40.88 11.84
N ILE A 217 18.00 -42.09 11.34
CA ILE A 217 17.26 -42.69 10.21
C ILE A 217 15.78 -42.87 10.58
N LYS A 218 15.47 -43.32 11.79
CA LYS A 218 14.09 -43.47 12.25
C LYS A 218 13.34 -42.13 12.24
N ARG A 219 13.95 -41.06 12.75
CA ARG A 219 13.36 -39.71 12.71
C ARG A 219 13.09 -39.23 11.29
N LEU A 220 14.00 -39.50 10.34
CA LEU A 220 13.79 -39.13 8.94
C LEU A 220 12.64 -39.89 8.27
N LYS A 221 12.40 -41.14 8.65
CA LYS A 221 11.27 -41.93 8.13
C LYS A 221 9.93 -41.49 8.71
N GLU A 222 9.90 -40.96 9.93
CA GLU A 222 8.67 -40.48 10.59
C GLU A 222 8.25 -39.07 10.16
N VAL A 223 9.20 -38.24 9.70
CA VAL A 223 8.94 -36.86 9.22
C VAL A 223 8.48 -36.83 7.76
N LYS A 224 8.61 -37.93 7.04
CA LYS A 224 8.29 -38.05 5.60
C LYS A 224 6.84 -38.50 5.39
#